data_AF-Q2FPS5-F1
#
_entry.id   AF-Q2FPS5-F1
#
_cell.length_a   1.000
_cell.length_b   1.000
_cell.length_c   1.000
_cell.angle_alpha   90.00
_cell.angle_beta   90.00
_cell.angle_gamma   90.00
#
_symmetry.space_group_name_H-M   'P 1'
#
loop_
_entity.id
_entity.type
_entity.pdbx_description
1 polymer ?
#
loop_
_entity_poly.entity_id
_entity_poly.type
_entity_poly.pdbx_seq_one_letter_code
_entity_poly.pdbx_strand_id
1 'polypeptide(L)'
;MRKGRNKLVLREGPESLDIHIHPDLHEESYSLLSQLNSPTFILHGSGDLDIPVSNAFYLEQKLRQNIEHVTRSVLLDCDHWFRSMPYDTMNRLTERLDGSCIHNSIDNRLYQCLSRFIWGHLQSEKERLLLTEGSDDKFIRAPSFSFSL
;
A
#
# COMPACT_ATOMS: atom_id res chain seq x y z
N MET A 1 -14.89 23.78 15.85
CA MET A 1 -14.49 23.55 14.44
C MET A 1 -12.98 23.69 14.32
N ARG A 2 -12.22 22.59 14.23
CA ARG A 2 -10.75 22.62 14.08
C ARG A 2 -10.41 22.73 12.59
N LYS A 3 -9.76 23.83 12.17
CA LYS A 3 -9.23 24.03 10.81
C LYS A 3 -8.26 22.89 10.45
N GLY A 4 -8.68 21.99 9.58
CA GLY A 4 -7.91 20.83 9.14
C GLY A 4 -6.68 21.23 8.32
N ARG A 5 -5.54 20.59 8.60
CA ARG A 5 -4.30 20.76 7.85
C ARG A 5 -4.41 19.97 6.53
N ASN A 6 -4.90 20.60 5.47
CA ASN A 6 -5.02 20.00 4.12
C ASN A 6 -3.68 19.99 3.34
N LYS A 7 -2.56 19.96 4.05
CA LYS A 7 -1.22 20.14 3.47
C LYS A 7 -0.26 19.14 4.07
N LEU A 8 0.27 18.26 3.23
CA LEU A 8 1.41 17.41 3.54
C LEU A 8 2.64 18.04 2.92
N VAL A 9 3.72 18.16 3.69
CA VAL A 9 5.00 18.67 3.20
C VAL A 9 5.96 17.48 3.16
N LEU A 10 6.33 17.06 1.96
CA LEU A 10 7.44 16.11 1.78
C LEU A 10 8.73 16.92 1.69
N ARG A 11 9.77 16.47 2.39
CA ARG A 11 11.09 17.10 2.37
C ARG A 11 12.14 16.07 2.02
N GLU A 12 12.98 16.40 1.05
CA GLU A 12 14.15 15.60 0.68
C GLU A 12 15.33 16.56 0.48
N GLY A 13 16.27 16.54 1.42
CA GLY A 13 17.38 17.50 1.43
C GLY A 13 16.89 18.96 1.50
N PRO A 14 17.39 19.87 0.63
CA PRO A 14 16.95 21.26 0.59
C PRO A 14 15.60 21.45 -0.12
N GLU A 15 15.05 20.42 -0.76
CA GLU A 15 13.81 20.53 -1.54
C GLU A 15 12.58 20.21 -0.67
N SER A 16 11.49 20.95 -0.90
CA SER A 16 10.20 20.71 -0.26
C SER A 16 9.09 20.72 -1.28
N LEU A 17 8.27 19.66 -1.27
CA LEU A 17 7.06 19.56 -2.07
C LEU A 17 5.83 19.70 -1.17
N ASP A 18 5.02 20.71 -1.49
CA ASP A 18 3.75 20.99 -0.83
C ASP A 18 2.62 20.23 -1.54
N ILE A 19 2.16 19.14 -0.92
CA ILE A 19 1.04 18.34 -1.41
C ILE A 19 -0.25 18.86 -0.77
N HIS A 20 -1.12 19.44 -1.59
CA HIS A 20 -2.46 19.85 -1.19
C HIS A 20 -3.41 18.66 -1.34
N ILE A 21 -4.03 18.25 -0.24
CA ILE A 21 -5.01 17.16 -0.25
C ILE A 21 -6.36 17.77 -0.66
N HIS A 22 -6.90 17.35 -1.80
CA HIS A 22 -8.20 17.80 -2.27
C HIS A 22 -9.31 17.29 -1.32
N PRO A 23 -10.17 18.17 -0.78
CA PRO A 23 -11.20 17.77 0.18
C PRO A 23 -12.28 16.87 -0.44
N ASP A 24 -12.47 16.92 -1.77
CA ASP A 24 -13.52 16.18 -2.48
C ASP A 24 -13.11 14.76 -2.91
N LEU A 25 -12.12 14.15 -2.27
CA LEU A 25 -11.93 12.69 -2.36
C LEU A 25 -13.08 12.01 -1.58
N HIS A 26 -14.24 11.95 -2.27
CA HIS A 26 -15.48 11.19 -2.09
C HIS A 26 -15.79 10.59 -0.71
N GLU A 27 -16.48 11.33 0.18
CA GLU A 27 -16.97 10.82 1.47
C GLU A 27 -17.78 9.51 1.40
N GLU A 28 -18.53 9.27 0.32
CA GLU A 28 -19.42 8.09 0.21
C GLU A 28 -18.66 6.75 0.14
N SER A 29 -17.51 6.70 -0.55
CA SER A 29 -16.71 5.47 -0.71
C SER A 29 -15.98 5.06 0.58
N TYR A 30 -15.71 6.00 1.49
CA TYR A 30 -14.95 5.74 2.73
C TYR A 30 -15.82 5.22 3.87
N SER A 31 -17.16 5.35 3.78
CA SER A 31 -18.08 4.73 4.73
C SER A 31 -17.88 3.21 4.80
N LEU A 32 -17.60 2.56 3.66
CA LEU A 32 -17.28 1.14 3.57
C LEU A 32 -15.96 0.77 4.26
N LEU A 33 -14.99 1.69 4.30
CA LEU A 33 -13.72 1.41 4.98
C LEU A 33 -13.87 1.32 6.50
N SER A 34 -14.91 1.92 7.08
CA SER A 34 -15.20 1.76 8.50
C SER A 34 -15.61 0.34 8.89
N GLN A 35 -16.01 -0.48 7.91
CA GLN A 35 -16.39 -1.88 8.10
C GLN A 35 -15.19 -2.84 7.96
N LEU A 36 -14.04 -2.35 7.51
CA LEU A 36 -12.83 -3.15 7.41
C LEU A 36 -12.19 -3.32 8.78
N ASN A 37 -11.94 -4.57 9.17
CA ASN A 37 -11.29 -4.94 10.44
C ASN A 37 -10.04 -5.82 10.22
N SER A 38 -9.66 -6.05 8.96
CA SER A 38 -8.57 -6.93 8.58
C SER A 38 -7.27 -6.14 8.32
N PRO A 39 -6.09 -6.74 8.54
CA PRO A 39 -4.82 -6.13 8.15
C PRO A 39 -4.85 -5.69 6.69
N THR A 40 -4.47 -4.45 6.44
CA THR A 40 -4.62 -3.82 5.12
C THR A 40 -3.28 -3.40 4.56
N PHE A 41 -3.06 -3.73 3.28
CA PHE A 41 -1.89 -3.32 2.51
C PHE A 41 -2.30 -2.37 1.40
N ILE A 42 -1.71 -1.18 1.39
CA ILE A 42 -1.89 -0.15 0.38
C ILE A 42 -0.64 -0.12 -0.49
N LEU A 43 -0.80 -0.32 -1.79
CA LEU A 43 0.29 -0.25 -2.76
C LEU A 43 -0.05 0.77 -3.85
N HIS A 44 0.92 1.64 -4.18
CA HIS A 44 0.73 2.69 -5.17
C HIS A 44 1.99 2.90 -6.03
N GLY A 45 1.83 3.24 -7.31
CA GLY A 45 2.94 3.64 -8.19
C GLY A 45 3.16 5.16 -8.15
N SER A 46 4.39 5.63 -7.93
CA SER A 46 4.65 7.08 -7.84
C SER A 46 4.48 7.81 -9.17
N GLY A 47 4.56 7.08 -10.28
CA GLY A 47 4.37 7.59 -11.64
C GLY A 47 2.97 7.37 -12.17
N ASP A 48 2.02 6.95 -11.34
CA ASP A 48 0.61 6.83 -11.71
C ASP A 48 0.08 8.21 -12.15
N LEU A 49 -0.24 8.32 -13.44
CA LEU A 49 -0.77 9.53 -14.07
C LEU A 49 -2.29 9.61 -13.97
N ASP A 50 -2.96 8.51 -13.60
CA ASP A 50 -4.41 8.44 -13.48
C ASP A 50 -4.85 8.75 -12.04
N ILE A 51 -4.06 8.32 -11.03
CA ILE A 51 -4.34 8.49 -9.61
C ILE A 51 -3.14 9.10 -8.86
N PRO A 52 -3.28 10.29 -8.26
CA PRO A 52 -2.21 10.92 -7.49
C PRO A 52 -1.73 10.08 -6.30
N VAL A 53 -0.41 10.05 -6.09
CA VAL A 53 0.23 9.33 -4.97
C VAL A 53 -0.31 9.76 -3.60
N SER A 54 -0.79 11.00 -3.46
CA SER A 54 -1.42 11.53 -2.24
C SER A 54 -2.61 10.69 -1.77
N ASN A 55 -3.31 10.00 -2.68
CA ASN A 55 -4.45 9.15 -2.34
C ASN A 55 -4.02 7.99 -1.45
N ALA A 56 -2.83 7.41 -1.67
CA ALA A 56 -2.32 6.33 -0.83
C ALA A 56 -2.08 6.81 0.62
N PHE A 57 -1.54 8.02 0.80
CA PHE A 57 -1.32 8.61 2.13
C PHE A 57 -2.64 8.95 2.82
N TYR A 58 -3.59 9.51 2.08
CA TYR A 58 -4.91 9.82 2.62
C TYR A 58 -5.66 8.54 3.05
N LEU A 59 -5.60 7.50 2.23
CA LEU A 59 -6.21 6.20 2.51
C LEU A 59 -5.59 5.55 3.77
N GLU A 60 -4.26 5.58 3.90
CA GLU A 60 -3.57 5.12 5.11
C GLU A 60 -4.07 5.86 6.36
N GLN A 61 -4.15 7.18 6.29
CA GLN A 61 -4.61 8.02 7.41
C GLN A 61 -6.05 7.67 7.82
N LYS A 62 -6.94 7.39 6.86
CA LYS A 62 -8.33 7.00 7.14
C LYS A 62 -8.44 5.60 7.71
N LEU A 63 -7.75 4.62 7.13
CA LEU A 63 -7.82 3.23 7.58
C LEU A 63 -7.26 3.04 8.99
N ARG A 64 -6.19 3.76 9.34
CA ARG A 64 -5.60 3.72 10.69
C ARG A 64 -6.52 4.22 11.79
N GLN A 65 -7.67 4.82 11.47
CA GLN A 65 -8.67 5.18 12.47
C GLN A 65 -9.40 3.95 13.03
N ASN A 66 -9.49 2.86 12.26
CA ASN A 66 -10.27 1.67 12.61
C ASN A 66 -9.46 0.36 12.53
N ILE A 67 -8.35 0.34 11.78
CA ILE A 67 -7.53 -0.84 11.54
C ILE A 67 -6.16 -0.64 12.18
N GLU A 68 -5.79 -1.56 13.07
CA GLU A 68 -4.52 -1.53 13.80
C GLU A 68 -3.31 -1.71 12.85
N HIS A 69 -3.43 -2.64 11.90
CA HIS A 69 -2.35 -3.00 10.98
C HIS A 69 -2.62 -2.47 9.57
N VAL A 70 -2.10 -1.28 9.27
CA VAL A 70 -2.13 -0.69 7.93
C VAL A 70 -0.71 -0.40 7.46
N THR A 71 -0.33 -1.05 6.37
CA THR A 71 0.98 -0.88 5.73
C THR A 71 0.80 -0.21 4.38
N ARG A 72 1.61 0.81 4.09
CA ARG A 72 1.65 1.47 2.78
C ARG A 72 3.01 1.31 2.13
N SER A 73 3.03 1.06 0.83
CA SER A 73 4.24 1.11 0.00
C SER A 73 3.99 1.90 -1.27
N VAL A 74 4.96 2.75 -1.64
CA VAL A 74 4.95 3.50 -2.90
C VAL A 74 6.12 3.01 -3.74
N LEU A 75 5.83 2.45 -4.91
CA LEU A 75 6.86 2.02 -5.86
C LEU A 75 7.27 3.22 -6.71
N LEU A 76 8.54 3.60 -6.59
CA LEU A 76 9.08 4.71 -7.36
C LEU A 76 9.16 4.35 -8.85
N ASP A 77 8.83 5.32 -9.70
CA ASP A 77 8.94 5.21 -11.16
C ASP A 77 8.12 4.05 -11.74
N CYS A 78 6.95 3.82 -11.15
CA CYS A 78 6.00 2.81 -11.58
C CYS A 78 4.66 3.44 -11.97
N ASP A 79 4.03 2.92 -13.02
CA ASP A 79 2.73 3.39 -13.53
C ASP A 79 1.57 2.87 -12.67
N HIS A 80 0.34 3.17 -13.11
CA HIS A 80 -0.90 2.70 -12.50
C HIS A 80 -0.98 1.16 -12.35
N TRP A 81 -0.29 0.44 -13.23
CA TRP A 81 -0.27 -1.02 -13.29
C TRP A 81 1.02 -1.62 -12.72
N PHE A 82 1.83 -0.80 -12.03
CA PHE A 82 3.11 -1.18 -11.45
C PHE A 82 4.16 -1.63 -12.48
N ARG A 83 4.03 -1.18 -13.73
CA ARG A 83 5.08 -1.34 -14.74
C ARG A 83 6.16 -0.30 -14.54
N SER A 84 7.39 -0.71 -14.84
CA SER A 84 8.54 0.18 -14.85
C SER A 84 8.29 1.33 -15.83
N MET A 85 8.75 2.53 -15.48
CA MET A 85 8.64 3.70 -16.34
C MET A 85 10.00 4.30 -16.64
N PRO A 86 10.15 5.04 -17.74
CA PRO A 86 11.34 5.85 -18.00
C PRO A 86 11.62 6.79 -16.84
N TYR A 87 12.88 7.16 -16.60
CA TYR A 87 13.21 8.18 -15.60
C TYR A 87 12.72 9.58 -16.03
N ASP A 88 12.85 9.90 -17.32
CA ASP A 88 12.48 11.20 -17.87
C ASP A 88 10.96 11.39 -18.01
N THR A 89 10.47 12.56 -17.60
CA THR A 89 9.03 12.88 -17.59
C THR A 89 8.43 12.97 -18.99
N MET A 90 9.16 13.51 -19.97
CA MET A 90 8.64 13.63 -21.34
C MET A 90 8.52 12.26 -22.01
N ASN A 91 9.46 11.35 -21.75
CA ASN A 91 9.38 9.97 -22.20
C ASN A 91 8.19 9.24 -21.58
N ARG A 92 7.94 9.41 -20.27
CA ARG A 92 6.75 8.84 -19.59
C ARG A 92 5.44 9.26 -20.28
N LEU A 93 5.30 10.55 -20.55
CA LEU A 93 4.12 11.11 -21.20
C LEU A 93 3.98 10.57 -22.63
N THR A 94 5.09 10.49 -23.36
CA THR A 94 5.10 9.94 -24.73
C THR A 94 4.61 8.49 -24.73
N GLU A 95 5.20 7.63 -23.89
CA GLU A 95 4.81 6.22 -23.79
C GLU A 95 3.36 6.03 -23.36
N ARG A 96 2.83 6.94 -22.53
CA ARG A 96 1.43 6.89 -22.10
C ARG A 96 0.48 7.29 -23.23
N LEU A 97 0.85 8.31 -24.02
CA LEU A 97 0.03 8.85 -25.10
C LEU A 97 0.00 7.93 -26.31
N ASP A 98 1.13 7.29 -26.64
CA ASP A 98 1.21 6.32 -27.74
C ASP A 98 0.84 4.88 -27.32
N GLY A 99 0.70 4.65 -26.01
CA GLY A 99 0.30 3.36 -25.44
C GLY A 99 1.42 2.32 -25.34
N SER A 100 2.66 2.69 -25.67
CA SER A 100 3.82 1.77 -25.60
C SER A 100 4.19 1.38 -24.16
N CYS A 101 3.71 2.12 -23.15
CA CYS A 101 3.93 1.79 -21.74
C CYS A 101 3.45 0.38 -21.34
N ILE A 102 2.53 -0.22 -22.09
CA ILE A 102 2.06 -1.60 -21.86
C ILE A 102 3.15 -2.66 -22.04
N HIS A 103 4.20 -2.33 -22.80
CA HIS A 103 5.33 -3.23 -23.09
C HIS A 103 6.39 -3.21 -21.98
N ASN A 104 6.34 -2.24 -21.07
CA ASN A 104 7.23 -2.19 -19.93
C ASN A 104 6.94 -3.37 -18.99
N SER A 105 8.00 -3.92 -18.41
CA SER A 105 7.87 -5.01 -17.45
C SER A 105 7.24 -4.54 -16.15
N ILE A 106 6.46 -5.43 -15.53
CA ILE A 106 6.02 -5.25 -14.13
C ILE A 106 7.27 -5.19 -13.25
N ASP A 107 7.33 -4.20 -12.38
CA ASP A 107 8.47 -3.98 -11.51
C ASP A 107 8.56 -5.08 -10.43
N ASN A 108 9.73 -5.71 -10.30
CA ASN A 108 9.93 -6.80 -9.34
C ASN A 108 9.72 -6.39 -7.87
N ARG A 109 9.82 -5.09 -7.54
CA ARG A 109 9.54 -4.55 -6.21
C ARG A 109 8.07 -4.75 -5.81
N LEU A 110 7.15 -4.87 -6.76
CA LEU A 110 5.76 -5.28 -6.51
C LEU A 110 5.71 -6.57 -5.70
N TYR A 111 6.36 -7.63 -6.20
CA TYR A 111 6.37 -8.93 -5.56
C TYR A 111 7.11 -8.92 -4.22
N GLN A 112 8.18 -8.13 -4.11
CA GLN A 112 8.91 -7.96 -2.85
C GLN A 112 8.06 -7.30 -1.77
N CYS A 113 7.32 -6.24 -2.12
CA CYS A 113 6.42 -5.57 -1.18
C CYS A 113 5.27 -6.50 -0.74
N LEU A 114 4.65 -7.21 -1.68
CA LEU A 114 3.57 -8.16 -1.38
C LEU A 114 4.05 -9.30 -0.49
N SER A 115 5.16 -9.95 -0.85
CA SER A 115 5.74 -11.05 -0.06
C SER A 115 6.11 -10.61 1.36
N ARG A 116 6.70 -9.42 1.53
CA ARG A 116 7.01 -8.87 2.87
C ARG A 116 5.74 -8.67 3.70
N PHE A 117 4.69 -8.11 3.12
CA PHE A 117 3.43 -7.90 3.84
C PHE A 117 2.79 -9.24 4.25
N ILE A 118 2.63 -10.18 3.30
CA ILE A 118 2.03 -11.50 3.56
C ILE A 118 2.84 -12.27 4.59
N TRP A 119 4.16 -12.30 4.43
CA TRP A 119 5.04 -13.02 5.36
C TRP A 119 4.98 -12.42 6.76
N GLY A 120 5.04 -11.08 6.87
CA GLY A 120 4.91 -10.40 8.15
C GLY A 120 3.58 -10.70 8.84
N HIS A 121 2.47 -10.72 8.09
CA HIS A 121 1.17 -11.07 8.62
C HIS A 121 1.11 -12.52 9.11
N LEU A 122 1.57 -13.49 8.31
CA LEU A 122 1.59 -14.91 8.69
C LEU A 122 2.43 -15.19 9.95
N GLN A 123 3.58 -14.51 10.11
CA GLN A 123 4.39 -14.65 11.33
C GLN A 123 3.67 -14.08 12.56
N SER A 124 3.04 -12.91 12.44
CA SER A 124 2.27 -12.32 13.55
C SER A 124 1.08 -13.18 13.99
N GLU A 125 0.40 -13.85 13.05
CA GLU A 125 -0.67 -14.80 13.37
C GLU A 125 -0.13 -16.04 14.07
N LYS A 126 1.01 -16.57 13.62
CA LYS A 126 1.67 -17.71 14.26
C LYS A 126 2.09 -17.39 15.70
N GLU A 127 2.64 -16.19 15.93
CA GLU A 127 2.99 -15.72 17.28
C GLU A 127 1.76 -15.56 18.17
N ARG A 128 0.66 -14.99 17.65
CA ARG A 128 -0.63 -14.92 18.38
C ARG A 128 -1.13 -16.30 18.78
N LEU A 129 -1.12 -17.26 17.85
CA LEU A 129 -1.57 -18.63 18.10
C LEU A 129 -0.74 -19.32 19.18
N LEU A 130 0.59 -19.19 19.12
CA LEU A 130 1.50 -19.74 20.14
C LEU A 130 1.29 -19.09 21.53
N LEU A 131 0.98 -17.79 21.58
CA LEU A 131 0.66 -17.10 22.83
C LEU A 131 -0.71 -17.52 23.39
N THR A 132 -1.69 -17.83 22.53
CA THR A 132 -3.00 -18.34 22.96
C THR A 132 -2.97 -19.81 23.36
N GLU A 133 -2.12 -20.63 22.72
CA GLU A 133 -1.91 -22.04 23.08
C GLU A 133 -1.13 -22.20 24.40
N GLY A 134 -0.37 -21.18 24.83
CA GLY A 134 0.32 -21.16 26.11
C GLY A 134 -0.58 -20.97 27.35
N SER A 135 -1.90 -20.84 27.18
CA SER A 135 -2.85 -20.64 28.29
C SER A 135 -3.76 -21.83 28.58
N ASP A 136 -3.83 -22.85 27.72
CA ASP A 136 -4.65 -24.03 27.97
C ASP A 136 -3.91 -25.31 27.57
N ASP A 137 -3.49 -26.04 28.60
CA ASP A 137 -2.90 -27.38 28.57
C ASP A 137 -3.89 -28.42 27.99
N LYS A 138 -4.19 -28.38 26.68
CA LYS A 138 -4.86 -29.49 25.97
C LYS A 138 -4.35 -29.63 24.54
N PHE A 139 -3.49 -30.65 24.36
CA PHE A 139 -3.06 -31.26 23.10
C PHE A 139 -4.00 -31.02 21.90
N ILE A 140 -3.54 -30.26 20.91
CA ILE A 140 -4.04 -30.37 19.53
C ILE A 140 -2.83 -30.59 18.61
N ARG A 141 -2.86 -31.69 17.85
CA ARG A 141 -1.84 -32.01 16.84
C ARG A 141 -1.86 -30.91 15.77
N ALA A 142 -0.73 -30.23 15.58
CA ALA A 142 -0.52 -29.36 14.43
C ALA A 142 -0.72 -30.15 13.12
N PRO A 143 -1.44 -29.61 12.11
CA PRO A 143 -1.50 -30.22 10.80
C PRO A 143 -0.13 -30.09 10.12
N SER A 144 0.50 -31.23 9.85
CA SER A 144 1.72 -31.32 9.04
C SER A 144 1.38 -30.99 7.59
N PHE A 145 1.81 -29.84 7.09
CA PHE A 145 1.80 -29.55 5.66
C PHE A 145 3.13 -30.01 5.06
N SER A 146 3.09 -31.12 4.33
CA SER A 146 4.16 -31.54 3.42
C SER A 146 3.92 -30.93 2.05
N PHE A 147 4.84 -30.10 1.57
CA PHE A 147 4.90 -29.76 0.15
C PHE A 147 5.76 -30.78 -0.57
N SER A 148 5.18 -31.46 -1.56
CA SER A 148 5.92 -32.23 -2.55
C SER A 148 6.29 -31.29 -3.68
N LEU A 149 7.59 -31.25 -4.04
CA LEU A 149 8.09 -30.66 -5.28
C LEU A 149 7.57 -31.41 -6.50
#